data_AF-A0A414X8G8-F1
#
_entry.id   AF-A0A414X8G8-F1
#
_cell.length_a   1.000
_cell.length_b   1.000
_cell.length_c   1.000
_cell.angle_alpha   90.00
_cell.angle_beta   90.00
_cell.angle_gamma   90.00
#
_symmetry.space_group_name_H-M   'P 1'
#
loop_
_entity.id
_entity.type
_entity.pdbx_description
1 polymer ?
#
loop_
_entity_poly.entity_id
_entity_poly.type
_entity_poly.pdbx_seq_one_letter_code
_entity_poly.pdbx_strand_id
1 'polypeptide(L)'
;MVPGVQVLKLVSDDRLKVRISVPETEIARVARGQKAVIEAPVLNGTTAEGVVTEKGVQANPLSRSYEVNVSISTIPITIFISLGLFYAFGIELNTVTLAALIVTLGMIVDNSIVIIDSYLEKIGEGMSRWHVSIFSATHFFKSIFSATLAISITFFPFLIVIPGMIHDFLLSFPWSITLILGISLLVAMLLVPFMQFWFIRKPIPSHKKGFSFMELLQTYYNKLLDKCFAHPYVTLLGGIASVLVGIFLMGKLPQKLMPVADRNQFAVEIYLPTGSAVEKTAWAADTMEHVFRKDPRVTSVTSLRRESGFTENHGREIPEHVASDAGNTAGTDQLQ
;
A
#
# COMPACT_ATOMS: atom_id res chain seq x y z
N MET A 1 -11.25 -31.32 -17.38
CA MET A 1 -11.90 -30.02 -17.64
C MET A 1 -10.80 -29.02 -17.88
N VAL A 2 -10.66 -28.55 -19.13
CA VAL A 2 -9.58 -27.64 -19.54
C VAL A 2 -10.11 -26.20 -19.41
N PRO A 3 -9.35 -25.27 -18.83
CA PRO A 3 -9.71 -23.85 -18.79
C PRO A 3 -9.89 -23.30 -20.23
N GLY A 4 -11.00 -22.61 -20.50
CA GLY A 4 -11.24 -21.94 -21.79
C GLY A 4 -12.26 -22.61 -22.74
N VAL A 5 -12.93 -23.69 -22.36
CA VAL A 5 -13.95 -24.33 -23.22
C VAL A 5 -15.36 -23.87 -22.87
N GLN A 6 -16.09 -23.30 -23.83
CA GLN A 6 -17.53 -23.00 -23.69
C GLN A 6 -18.36 -24.29 -23.67
N VAL A 7 -19.32 -24.37 -22.75
CA VAL A 7 -20.20 -25.52 -22.58
C VAL A 7 -21.57 -25.18 -23.16
N LEU A 8 -21.89 -25.74 -24.33
CA LEU A 8 -23.22 -25.62 -24.90
C LEU A 8 -24.19 -26.56 -24.17
N LYS A 9 -25.36 -26.03 -23.82
CA LYS A 9 -26.47 -26.79 -23.23
C LYS A 9 -27.55 -26.94 -24.29
N LEU A 10 -27.70 -28.15 -24.82
CA LEU A 10 -28.82 -28.49 -25.68
C LEU A 10 -29.98 -28.92 -24.78
N VAL A 11 -31.10 -28.22 -24.91
CA VAL A 11 -32.36 -28.61 -24.30
C VAL A 11 -33.14 -29.36 -25.37
N SER A 12 -33.29 -30.68 -25.19
CA SER A 12 -34.26 -31.49 -25.90
C SER A 12 -34.95 -32.36 -24.85
N ASP A 13 -36.14 -31.92 -24.46
CA ASP A 13 -37.05 -32.56 -23.51
C ASP A 13 -36.48 -32.82 -22.09
N ASP A 14 -37.35 -32.77 -21.08
CA ASP A 14 -37.02 -32.50 -19.67
C ASP A 14 -36.22 -33.59 -18.93
N ARG A 15 -35.54 -34.51 -19.63
CA ARG A 15 -34.94 -35.72 -19.03
C ARG A 15 -33.49 -36.01 -19.37
N LEU A 16 -32.85 -35.37 -20.37
CA LEU A 16 -31.43 -35.60 -20.66
C LEU A 16 -30.65 -34.30 -20.96
N LYS A 17 -29.63 -34.02 -20.13
CA LYS A 17 -28.70 -32.88 -20.31
C LYS A 17 -27.35 -33.40 -20.80
N VAL A 18 -27.15 -33.44 -22.11
CA VAL A 18 -25.85 -33.80 -22.71
C VAL A 18 -25.02 -32.53 -22.93
N ARG A 19 -23.78 -32.52 -22.44
CA ARG A 19 -22.80 -31.44 -22.69
C ARG A 19 -21.80 -31.94 -23.73
N ILE A 20 -21.67 -31.22 -24.84
CA ILE A 20 -20.70 -31.55 -25.88
C ILE A 20 -19.74 -30.38 -26.02
N SER A 21 -18.44 -30.68 -26.03
CA SER A 21 -17.37 -29.71 -26.24
C SER A 21 -17.10 -29.61 -27.74
N VAL A 22 -17.25 -28.42 -28.33
CA VAL A 22 -16.93 -28.18 -29.74
C VAL A 22 -15.58 -27.45 -29.85
N PRO A 23 -14.65 -27.90 -30.71
CA PRO A 23 -13.38 -27.21 -30.96
C PRO A 23 -13.59 -25.77 -31.49
N GLU A 24 -12.73 -24.83 -31.08
CA GLU A 24 -12.84 -23.40 -31.45
C GLU A 24 -12.91 -23.13 -32.95
N THR A 25 -12.32 -24.01 -33.76
CA THR A 25 -12.27 -23.90 -35.23
C THR A 25 -13.62 -24.11 -35.92
N GLU A 26 -14.59 -24.75 -35.27
CA GLU A 26 -15.92 -25.01 -35.84
C GLU A 26 -17.00 -24.03 -35.37
N ILE A 27 -16.66 -23.11 -34.45
CA ILE A 27 -17.59 -22.13 -33.86
C ILE A 27 -18.17 -21.19 -34.93
N ALA A 28 -17.40 -20.86 -35.98
CA ALA A 28 -17.86 -19.97 -37.06
C ALA A 28 -18.93 -20.60 -37.98
N ARG A 29 -19.14 -21.93 -37.93
CA ARG A 29 -20.14 -22.63 -38.75
C ARG A 29 -21.49 -22.81 -38.05
N VAL A 30 -21.59 -22.54 -36.75
CA VAL A 30 -22.81 -22.79 -35.97
C VAL A 30 -23.49 -21.46 -35.64
N ALA A 31 -24.55 -21.13 -36.37
CA ALA A 31 -25.32 -19.91 -36.16
C ALA A 31 -26.29 -20.07 -34.97
N ARG A 32 -26.44 -19.00 -34.18
CA ARG A 32 -27.35 -18.92 -33.03
C ARG A 32 -28.78 -19.32 -33.44
N GLY A 33 -29.36 -20.33 -32.78
CA GLY A 33 -30.71 -20.83 -33.07
C GLY A 33 -30.79 -21.94 -34.12
N GLN A 34 -29.67 -22.44 -34.66
CA GLN A 34 -29.70 -23.66 -35.48
C GLN A 34 -30.13 -24.87 -34.63
N LYS A 35 -31.08 -25.63 -35.17
CA LYS A 35 -31.39 -26.98 -34.69
C LYS A 35 -30.16 -27.85 -34.94
N ALA A 36 -29.51 -28.28 -33.86
CA ALA A 36 -28.44 -29.26 -33.95
C ALA A 36 -29.06 -30.64 -33.72
N VAL A 37 -29.01 -31.49 -34.74
CA VAL A 37 -29.40 -32.90 -34.62
C VAL A 37 -28.16 -33.67 -34.22
N ILE A 38 -28.20 -34.31 -33.06
CA ILE A 38 -27.10 -35.17 -32.61
C ILE A 38 -27.56 -36.62 -32.75
N GLU A 39 -26.82 -37.42 -33.51
CA GLU A 39 -26.88 -38.88 -33.41
C GLU A 39 -25.99 -39.32 -32.26
N ALA A 40 -26.57 -40.01 -31.28
CA ALA A 40 -25.80 -40.66 -30.21
C ALA A 40 -25.45 -42.09 -30.68
N PRO A 41 -24.19 -42.40 -31.04
CA PRO A 41 -23.82 -43.72 -31.55
C PRO A 41 -24.00 -44.84 -30.52
N VAL A 42 -24.06 -44.47 -29.24
CA VAL A 42 -24.17 -45.38 -28.09
C VAL A 42 -25.64 -45.78 -27.80
N LEU A 43 -26.61 -45.13 -28.45
CA LEU A 43 -28.06 -45.37 -28.27
C LEU A 43 -28.73 -45.71 -29.60
N ASN A 44 -28.25 -46.72 -30.33
CA ASN A 44 -28.89 -47.29 -31.53
C ASN A 44 -29.39 -46.26 -32.56
N GLY A 45 -28.64 -45.18 -32.79
CA GLY A 45 -29.00 -44.18 -33.82
C GLY A 45 -30.21 -43.31 -33.49
N THR A 46 -30.59 -43.18 -32.21
CA THR A 46 -31.67 -42.28 -31.82
C THR A 46 -31.23 -40.82 -32.00
N THR A 47 -31.96 -40.05 -32.81
CA THR A 47 -31.71 -38.63 -33.08
C THR A 47 -32.47 -37.74 -32.10
N ALA A 48 -31.79 -36.77 -31.49
CA ALA A 48 -32.40 -35.75 -30.64
C ALA A 48 -32.17 -34.36 -31.23
N GLU A 49 -33.25 -33.58 -31.38
CA GLU A 49 -33.20 -32.19 -31.85
C GLU A 49 -33.14 -31.22 -30.68
N GLY A 50 -32.06 -30.46 -30.54
CA GLY A 50 -31.95 -29.42 -29.51
C GLY A 50 -31.63 -28.05 -30.09
N VAL A 51 -32.08 -27.00 -29.38
CA VAL A 51 -31.73 -25.61 -29.72
C VAL A 51 -30.49 -25.19 -28.93
N VAL A 52 -29.46 -24.73 -29.66
CA VAL A 52 -28.19 -24.26 -29.09
C VAL A 52 -28.43 -22.94 -28.33
N THR A 53 -28.39 -22.97 -27.01
CA THR A 53 -28.48 -21.77 -26.16
C THR A 53 -27.12 -21.51 -25.51
N GLU A 54 -26.53 -20.36 -25.81
CA GLU A 54 -25.23 -19.93 -25.33
C GLU A 54 -25.28 -19.62 -23.82
N LYS A 55 -24.33 -20.16 -23.04
CA LYS A 55 -24.06 -19.72 -21.66
C LYS A 55 -22.63 -19.18 -21.63
N GLY A 56 -22.49 -17.91 -21.30
CA GLY A 56 -21.27 -17.12 -21.46
C GLY A 56 -20.00 -17.72 -20.85
N VAL A 57 -18.86 -17.16 -21.26
CA VAL A 57 -17.53 -17.62 -20.87
C VAL A 57 -17.17 -17.17 -19.46
N GLN A 58 -16.58 -18.07 -18.69
CA GLN A 58 -16.06 -17.78 -17.36
C GLN A 58 -14.79 -16.92 -17.47
N ALA A 59 -14.77 -15.75 -16.82
CA ALA A 59 -13.58 -14.90 -16.75
C ALA A 59 -12.40 -15.70 -16.20
N ASN A 60 -11.27 -15.73 -16.92
CA ASN A 60 -10.07 -16.43 -16.47
C ASN A 60 -9.37 -15.59 -15.38
N PRO A 61 -9.37 -16.00 -14.10
CA PRO A 61 -8.77 -15.23 -13.00
C PRO A 61 -7.25 -15.10 -13.14
N LEU A 62 -6.64 -15.92 -13.98
CA LEU A 62 -5.19 -16.02 -14.15
C LEU A 62 -4.56 -14.79 -14.81
N SER A 63 -5.35 -13.93 -15.49
CA SER A 63 -4.78 -12.74 -16.11
C SER A 63 -4.41 -11.69 -15.04
N ARG A 64 -5.35 -11.37 -14.16
CA ARG A 64 -5.09 -10.44 -13.05
C ARG A 64 -4.03 -10.94 -12.08
N SER A 65 -3.85 -12.26 -11.95
CA SER A 65 -2.80 -12.81 -11.11
C SER A 65 -1.39 -12.46 -11.59
N TYR A 66 -1.13 -12.33 -12.89
CA TYR A 66 0.22 -11.96 -13.35
C TYR A 66 0.52 -10.45 -13.12
N GLU A 67 -0.49 -9.57 -13.20
CA GLU A 67 -0.36 -8.13 -12.89
C GLU A 67 0.14 -7.95 -11.46
N VAL A 68 -0.58 -8.61 -10.56
CA VAL A 68 -0.37 -8.54 -9.12
C VAL A 68 0.98 -9.15 -8.76
N ASN A 69 1.36 -10.29 -9.36
CA ASN A 69 2.64 -10.93 -9.06
C ASN A 69 3.85 -10.10 -9.50
N VAL A 70 3.80 -9.52 -10.72
CA VAL A 70 4.89 -8.66 -11.20
C VAL A 70 4.96 -7.39 -10.36
N SER A 71 3.83 -6.75 -10.07
CA SER A 71 3.82 -5.52 -9.27
C SER A 71 4.21 -5.74 -7.80
N ILE A 72 3.87 -6.89 -7.19
CA ILE A 72 4.30 -7.20 -5.82
C ILE A 72 5.81 -7.44 -5.77
N SER A 73 6.40 -8.01 -6.82
CA SER A 73 7.84 -8.29 -6.86
C SER A 73 8.70 -7.01 -6.91
N THR A 74 8.17 -5.89 -7.42
CA THR A 74 8.93 -4.63 -7.50
C THR A 74 9.06 -3.93 -6.16
N ILE A 75 8.10 -4.13 -5.24
CA ILE A 75 8.08 -3.51 -3.91
C ILE A 75 9.37 -3.80 -3.11
N PRO A 76 9.73 -5.06 -2.80
CA PRO A 76 10.93 -5.34 -2.02
C PRO A 76 12.19 -4.84 -2.74
N ILE A 77 12.23 -4.93 -4.08
CA ILE A 77 13.37 -4.47 -4.87
C ILE A 77 13.58 -2.96 -4.71
N THR A 78 12.51 -2.16 -4.85
CA THR A 78 12.57 -0.71 -4.62
C THR A 78 12.98 -0.38 -3.18
N ILE A 79 12.47 -1.12 -2.19
CA ILE A 79 12.84 -0.90 -0.77
C ILE A 79 14.33 -1.19 -0.54
N PHE A 80 14.85 -2.32 -1.00
CA PHE A 80 16.27 -2.66 -0.83
C PHE A 80 17.19 -1.64 -1.51
N ILE A 81 16.84 -1.20 -2.73
CA ILE A 81 17.60 -0.14 -3.41
C ILE A 81 17.52 1.17 -2.62
N SER A 82 16.36 1.51 -2.06
CA SER A 82 16.17 2.72 -1.26
C SER A 82 16.99 2.70 0.02
N LEU A 83 17.00 1.57 0.75
CA LEU A 83 17.83 1.37 1.94
C LEU A 83 19.33 1.43 1.60
N GLY A 84 19.73 0.84 0.47
CA GLY A 84 21.10 0.94 -0.03
C GLY A 84 21.51 2.39 -0.34
N LEU A 85 20.61 3.18 -0.93
CA LEU A 85 20.86 4.61 -1.16
C LEU A 85 20.85 5.42 0.14
N PHE A 86 20.00 5.11 1.11
CA PHE A 86 20.04 5.76 2.43
C PHE A 86 21.41 5.56 3.09
N TYR A 87 21.94 4.33 3.04
CA TYR A 87 23.28 4.05 3.51
C TYR A 87 24.34 4.86 2.73
N ALA A 88 24.23 4.94 1.40
CA ALA A 88 25.18 5.68 0.56
C ALA A 88 25.15 7.21 0.79
N PHE A 89 23.98 7.78 1.07
CA PHE A 89 23.81 9.21 1.35
C PHE A 89 23.95 9.58 2.84
N GLY A 90 24.25 8.61 3.71
CA GLY A 90 24.37 8.84 5.16
C GLY A 90 23.05 9.22 5.83
N ILE A 91 21.90 8.83 5.23
CA ILE A 91 20.59 9.04 5.83
C ILE A 91 20.33 7.92 6.84
N GLU A 92 20.28 8.28 8.12
CA GLU A 92 20.05 7.32 9.19
C GLU A 92 18.65 6.69 9.12
N LEU A 93 18.59 5.41 9.51
CA LEU A 93 17.34 4.72 9.66
C LEU A 93 16.74 5.04 11.04
N ASN A 94 15.74 5.91 11.06
CA ASN A 94 15.03 6.32 12.25
C ASN A 94 13.52 6.14 12.05
N THR A 95 12.73 6.47 13.08
CA THR A 95 11.26 6.34 13.01
C THR A 95 10.65 7.18 11.88
N VAL A 96 11.27 8.31 11.53
CA VAL A 96 10.79 9.22 10.48
C VAL A 96 11.08 8.67 9.09
N THR A 97 12.30 8.21 8.83
CA THR A 97 12.67 7.62 7.54
C THR A 97 11.95 6.29 7.31
N LEU A 98 11.67 5.53 8.37
CA LEU A 98 10.79 4.37 8.32
C LEU A 98 9.34 4.77 8.00
N ALA A 99 8.81 5.82 8.62
CA ALA A 99 7.48 6.34 8.30
C ALA A 99 7.40 6.80 6.83
N ALA A 100 8.46 7.43 6.30
CA ALA A 100 8.55 7.81 4.89
C ALA A 100 8.47 6.57 3.97
N LEU A 101 9.17 5.48 4.31
CA LEU A 101 9.07 4.20 3.57
C LEU A 101 7.65 3.62 3.59
N ILE A 102 6.96 3.67 4.73
CA ILE A 102 5.58 3.16 4.87
C ILE A 102 4.60 3.99 4.04
N VAL A 103 4.68 5.33 4.12
CA VAL A 103 3.81 6.24 3.37
C VAL A 103 4.01 6.07 1.87
N THR A 104 5.26 5.97 1.43
CA THR A 104 5.58 5.80 0.01
C THR A 104 5.28 4.42 -0.53
N LEU A 105 5.12 3.40 0.32
CA LEU A 105 4.82 2.02 -0.10
C LEU A 105 3.62 1.93 -1.05
N GLY A 106 2.54 2.67 -0.77
CA GLY A 106 1.36 2.73 -1.65
C GLY A 106 1.69 3.33 -3.01
N MET A 107 2.49 4.40 -3.02
CA MET A 107 2.88 5.12 -4.23
C MET A 107 3.88 4.33 -5.10
N ILE A 108 4.70 3.46 -4.49
CA ILE A 108 5.67 2.63 -5.22
C ILE A 108 4.95 1.70 -6.21
N VAL A 109 3.83 1.13 -5.76
CA VAL A 109 3.04 0.15 -6.51
C VAL A 109 2.29 0.82 -7.66
N ASP A 110 1.77 2.03 -7.45
CA ASP A 110 1.00 2.77 -8.44
C ASP A 110 1.77 2.96 -9.76
N ASN A 111 3.05 3.34 -9.69
CA ASN A 111 3.89 3.52 -10.88
C ASN A 111 4.03 2.24 -11.71
N SER A 112 4.16 1.09 -11.04
CA SER A 112 4.30 -0.21 -11.72
C SER A 112 2.97 -0.66 -12.34
N ILE A 113 1.86 -0.47 -11.62
CA ILE A 113 0.52 -0.86 -12.09
C ILE A 113 0.16 -0.11 -13.38
N VAL A 114 0.37 1.21 -13.45
CA VAL A 114 0.00 2.00 -14.63
C VAL A 114 0.70 1.47 -15.91
N ILE A 115 1.98 1.10 -15.81
CA ILE A 115 2.75 0.58 -16.96
C ILE A 115 2.29 -0.84 -17.32
N ILE A 116 1.91 -1.66 -16.33
CA ILE A 116 1.38 -3.01 -16.54
C ILE A 116 0.00 -2.97 -17.20
N ASP A 117 -0.90 -2.10 -16.75
CA ASP A 117 -2.24 -1.98 -17.32
C ASP A 117 -2.18 -1.56 -18.79
N SER A 118 -1.37 -0.54 -19.11
CA SER A 118 -1.11 -0.12 -20.49
C SER A 118 -0.56 -1.27 -21.34
N TYR A 119 0.40 -2.03 -20.80
CA TYR A 119 1.01 -3.15 -21.52
C TYR A 119 -0.03 -4.20 -21.93
N LEU A 120 -0.99 -4.48 -21.04
CA LEU A 120 -2.00 -5.51 -21.26
C LEU A 120 -3.11 -5.07 -22.18
N GLU A 121 -3.54 -3.83 -22.06
CA GLU A 121 -4.48 -3.21 -22.99
C GLU A 121 -3.92 -3.28 -24.42
N LYS A 122 -2.67 -2.86 -24.62
CA LYS A 122 -2.02 -2.86 -25.93
C LYS A 122 -1.66 -4.24 -26.48
N ILE A 123 -1.40 -5.22 -25.63
CA ILE A 123 -1.29 -6.62 -26.07
C ILE A 123 -2.66 -7.18 -26.49
N GLY A 124 -3.74 -6.81 -25.80
CA GLY A 124 -5.10 -7.17 -26.18
C GLY A 124 -5.50 -6.62 -27.56
N GLU A 125 -4.93 -5.48 -27.97
CA GLU A 125 -5.08 -4.89 -29.30
C GLU A 125 -4.26 -5.59 -30.40
N GLY A 126 -3.41 -6.58 -30.05
CA GLY A 126 -2.67 -7.40 -31.01
C GLY A 126 -1.26 -6.91 -31.36
N MET A 127 -0.69 -5.94 -30.62
CA MET A 127 0.69 -5.49 -30.84
C MET A 127 1.74 -6.51 -30.35
N SER A 128 2.94 -6.44 -30.95
CA SER A 128 4.09 -7.27 -30.56
C SER A 128 4.58 -6.96 -29.15
N ARG A 129 4.74 -7.99 -28.32
CA ARG A 129 5.11 -7.91 -26.89
C ARG A 129 6.32 -7.00 -26.61
N TRP A 130 7.36 -7.10 -27.43
CA TRP A 130 8.58 -6.30 -27.28
C TRP A 130 8.31 -4.79 -27.48
N HIS A 131 7.57 -4.47 -28.54
CA HIS A 131 7.22 -3.09 -28.86
C HIS A 131 6.29 -2.50 -27.80
N VAL A 132 5.33 -3.27 -27.31
CA VAL A 132 4.38 -2.81 -26.29
C VAL A 132 5.06 -2.53 -24.94
N SER A 133 6.02 -3.36 -24.52
CA SER A 133 6.79 -3.12 -23.28
C SER A 133 7.51 -1.77 -23.32
N ILE A 134 8.19 -1.47 -24.42
CA ILE A 134 8.93 -0.21 -24.59
C ILE A 134 7.97 0.96 -24.78
N PHE A 135 6.90 0.76 -25.55
CA PHE A 135 5.90 1.80 -25.80
C PHE A 135 5.20 2.23 -24.51
N SER A 136 4.75 1.29 -23.68
CA SER A 136 4.03 1.60 -22.44
C SER A 136 4.92 2.39 -21.47
N ALA A 137 6.19 2.00 -21.33
CA ALA A 137 7.14 2.74 -20.50
C ALA A 137 7.35 4.17 -21.03
N THR A 138 7.68 4.32 -22.32
CA THR A 138 8.01 5.63 -22.90
C THR A 138 6.81 6.57 -23.00
N HIS A 139 5.61 6.04 -23.28
CA HIS A 139 4.38 6.83 -23.36
C HIS A 139 4.00 7.45 -22.02
N PHE A 140 4.06 6.65 -20.94
CA PHE A 140 3.67 7.10 -19.61
C PHE A 140 4.78 7.81 -18.83
N PHE A 141 6.04 7.72 -19.29
CA PHE A 141 7.19 8.32 -18.60
C PHE A 141 6.95 9.77 -18.17
N LYS A 142 6.53 10.63 -19.10
CA LYS A 142 6.32 12.06 -18.82
C LYS A 142 5.23 12.29 -17.78
N SER A 143 4.16 11.49 -17.84
CA SER A 143 3.04 11.58 -16.90
C SER A 143 3.45 11.15 -15.49
N ILE A 144 4.07 9.97 -15.37
CA ILE A 144 4.50 9.39 -14.09
C ILE A 144 5.63 10.23 -13.48
N PHE A 145 6.59 10.71 -14.28
CA PHE A 145 7.65 11.60 -13.82
C PHE A 145 7.08 12.91 -13.26
N SER A 146 6.13 13.52 -13.97
CA SER A 146 5.48 14.76 -13.51
C SER A 146 4.69 14.54 -12.21
N ALA A 147 3.96 13.43 -12.08
CA ALA A 147 3.24 13.09 -10.86
C ALA A 147 4.20 12.86 -9.68
N THR A 148 5.27 12.10 -9.92
CA THR A 148 6.31 11.81 -8.91
C THR A 148 6.97 13.11 -8.43
N LEU A 149 7.30 14.02 -9.34
CA LEU A 149 7.89 15.31 -9.01
C LEU A 149 6.92 16.20 -8.23
N ALA A 150 5.64 16.23 -8.62
CA ALA A 150 4.62 17.00 -7.91
C ALA A 150 4.45 16.51 -6.46
N ILE A 151 4.42 15.19 -6.25
CA ILE A 151 4.36 14.60 -4.90
C ILE A 151 5.61 14.99 -4.11
N SER A 152 6.80 14.80 -4.69
CA SER A 152 8.07 15.19 -4.06
C SER A 152 8.05 16.65 -3.61
N ILE A 153 7.75 17.59 -4.51
CA ILE A 153 7.69 19.03 -4.22
C ILE A 153 6.68 19.36 -3.13
N THR A 154 5.56 18.63 -3.04
CA THR A 154 4.52 18.87 -2.02
C THR A 154 5.04 18.65 -0.59
N PHE A 155 6.08 17.83 -0.41
CA PHE A 155 6.69 17.59 0.91
C PHE A 155 7.80 18.58 1.27
N PHE A 156 8.38 19.32 0.32
CA PHE A 156 9.45 20.29 0.59
C PHE A 156 9.03 21.48 1.48
N PRO A 157 7.79 22.01 1.40
CA PRO A 157 7.33 23.06 2.32
C PRO A 157 7.51 22.72 3.80
N PHE A 158 7.54 21.43 4.19
CA PHE A 158 7.80 21.05 5.57
C PHE A 158 9.15 21.52 6.11
N LEU A 159 10.19 21.61 5.27
CA LEU A 159 11.50 22.12 5.70
C LEU A 159 11.48 23.61 6.01
N ILE A 160 10.59 24.38 5.38
CA ILE A 160 10.54 25.85 5.51
C ILE A 160 9.55 26.27 6.59
N VAL A 161 8.43 25.56 6.72
CA VAL A 161 7.29 25.98 7.54
C VAL A 161 7.42 25.55 9.00
N ILE A 162 8.19 24.49 9.31
CA ILE A 162 8.30 23.95 10.66
C ILE A 162 9.60 24.40 11.32
N PRO A 163 9.58 25.37 12.26
CA PRO A 163 10.75 25.74 13.05
C PRO A 163 10.91 24.90 14.33
N GLY A 164 12.13 24.90 14.89
CA GLY A 164 12.43 24.34 16.22
C GLY A 164 12.84 22.86 16.20
N MET A 165 12.78 22.16 17.35
CA MET A 165 13.24 20.75 17.46
C MET A 165 12.53 19.77 16.49
N ILE A 166 11.32 20.11 16.03
CA ILE A 166 10.56 19.30 15.07
C ILE A 166 11.19 19.37 13.68
N HIS A 167 11.85 20.48 13.34
CA HIS A 167 12.56 20.66 12.08
C HIS A 167 13.62 19.58 11.90
N ASP A 168 14.50 19.42 12.88
CA ASP A 168 15.64 18.49 12.80
C ASP A 168 15.16 17.03 12.71
N PHE A 169 14.02 16.73 13.35
CA PHE A 169 13.38 15.42 13.26
C PHE A 169 12.77 15.16 11.87
N LEU A 170 12.15 16.17 11.25
CA LEU A 170 11.50 16.05 9.95
C LEU A 170 12.40 16.34 8.76
N LEU A 171 13.64 16.80 8.97
CA LEU A 171 14.55 17.21 7.91
C LEU A 171 14.79 16.08 6.91
N SER A 172 14.99 14.86 7.40
CA SER A 172 15.20 13.68 6.54
C SER A 172 13.93 13.24 5.78
N PHE A 173 12.73 13.63 6.22
CA PHE A 173 11.47 13.09 5.70
C PHE A 173 11.24 13.40 4.20
N PRO A 174 11.29 14.66 3.74
CA PRO A 174 11.03 14.98 2.33
C PRO A 174 12.13 14.46 1.40
N TRP A 175 13.38 14.44 1.87
CA TRP A 175 14.50 13.85 1.15
C TRP A 175 14.32 12.35 0.96
N SER A 176 13.95 11.63 2.03
CA SER A 176 13.65 10.21 1.98
C SER A 176 12.52 9.90 0.99
N ILE A 177 11.38 10.61 1.06
CA ILE A 177 10.27 10.41 0.12
C ILE A 177 10.71 10.62 -1.33
N THR A 178 11.41 11.73 -1.60
CA THR A 178 11.86 12.06 -2.95
C THR A 178 12.76 10.97 -3.52
N LEU A 179 13.68 10.45 -2.70
CA LEU A 179 14.60 9.40 -3.09
C LEU A 179 13.88 8.08 -3.36
N ILE A 180 12.98 7.66 -2.47
CA ILE A 180 12.20 6.42 -2.62
C ILE A 180 11.32 6.49 -3.89
N LEU A 181 10.62 7.61 -4.11
CA LEU A 181 9.77 7.77 -5.29
C LEU A 181 10.58 7.83 -6.58
N GLY A 182 11.76 8.47 -6.56
CA GLY A 182 12.69 8.47 -7.69
C GLY A 182 13.15 7.06 -8.06
N ILE A 183 13.46 6.22 -7.06
CA ILE A 183 13.82 4.82 -7.28
C ILE A 183 12.62 4.03 -7.77
N SER A 184 11.43 4.23 -7.22
CA SER A 184 10.21 3.59 -7.71
C SER A 184 9.98 3.88 -9.19
N LEU A 185 10.13 5.14 -9.61
CA LEU A 185 10.03 5.52 -11.01
C LEU A 185 11.08 4.79 -11.86
N LEU A 186 12.34 4.73 -11.41
CA LEU A 186 13.41 4.04 -12.12
C LEU A 186 13.11 2.54 -12.26
N VAL A 187 12.68 1.89 -11.20
CA VAL A 187 12.28 0.48 -11.19
C VAL A 187 11.07 0.24 -12.10
N ALA A 188 10.06 1.11 -12.05
CA ALA A 188 8.89 1.03 -12.92
C ALA A 188 9.26 1.20 -14.40
N MET A 189 10.25 2.03 -14.72
CA MET A 189 10.66 2.28 -16.11
C MET A 189 11.63 1.23 -16.68
N LEU A 190 12.47 0.63 -15.84
CA LEU A 190 13.50 -0.31 -16.29
C LEU A 190 13.12 -1.77 -16.01
N LEU A 191 12.74 -2.06 -14.77
CA LEU A 191 12.52 -3.44 -14.32
C LEU A 191 11.17 -3.97 -14.77
N VAL A 192 10.11 -3.16 -14.67
CA VAL A 192 8.75 -3.61 -15.02
C VAL A 192 8.63 -4.02 -16.49
N PRO A 193 9.10 -3.25 -17.49
CA PRO A 193 9.02 -3.68 -18.90
C PRO A 193 9.79 -4.98 -19.16
N PHE A 194 10.93 -5.17 -18.48
CA PHE A 194 11.71 -6.39 -18.55
C PHE A 194 10.97 -7.59 -17.96
N MET A 195 10.40 -7.44 -16.76
CA MET A 195 9.63 -8.48 -16.07
C MET A 195 8.37 -8.86 -16.85
N GLN A 196 7.67 -7.88 -17.43
CA GLN A 196 6.51 -8.11 -18.29
C GLN A 196 6.85 -9.01 -19.49
N PHE A 197 7.94 -8.70 -20.20
CA PHE A 197 8.38 -9.50 -21.34
C PHE A 197 8.71 -10.95 -20.95
N TRP A 198 9.31 -11.17 -19.79
CA TRP A 198 9.65 -12.52 -19.33
C TRP A 198 8.43 -13.32 -18.86
N PHE A 199 7.54 -12.69 -18.08
CA PHE A 199 6.46 -13.35 -17.34
C PHE A 199 5.16 -13.49 -18.15
N ILE A 200 4.82 -12.51 -18.98
CA ILE A 200 3.53 -12.45 -19.69
C ILE A 200 3.70 -13.03 -21.09
N ARG A 201 3.53 -14.36 -21.22
CA ARG A 201 3.89 -15.13 -22.43
C ARG A 201 2.79 -15.32 -23.47
N LYS A 202 1.51 -15.12 -23.15
CA LYS A 202 0.40 -15.37 -24.09
C LYS A 202 -0.48 -14.12 -24.22
N PRO A 203 -0.90 -13.75 -25.45
CA PRO A 203 -1.91 -12.72 -25.62
C PRO A 203 -3.19 -13.18 -24.93
N ILE A 204 -3.74 -12.33 -24.09
CA ILE A 204 -4.99 -12.62 -23.39
C ILE A 204 -6.10 -12.34 -24.40
N PRO A 205 -6.88 -13.35 -24.82
CA PRO A 205 -7.95 -13.11 -25.77
C PRO A 205 -8.95 -12.13 -25.14
N SER A 206 -9.11 -10.98 -25.79
CA SER A 206 -10.08 -9.94 -25.43
C SER A 206 -11.47 -10.57 -25.35
N HIS A 207 -12.00 -10.69 -24.14
CA HIS A 207 -13.29 -11.31 -23.89
C HIS A 207 -14.42 -10.30 -24.04
N LYS A 208 -15.41 -10.63 -24.89
CA LYS A 208 -16.72 -9.97 -24.87
C LYS A 208 -17.38 -10.20 -23.51
N LYS A 209 -17.80 -9.10 -22.89
CA LYS A 209 -18.35 -8.98 -21.53
C LYS A 209 -19.58 -9.90 -21.36
N GLY A 210 -19.48 -10.83 -20.41
CA GLY A 210 -20.65 -11.43 -19.78
C GLY A 210 -21.01 -10.67 -18.50
N PHE A 211 -22.30 -10.62 -18.16
CA PHE A 211 -22.83 -9.98 -16.95
C PHE A 211 -22.05 -10.39 -15.69
N SER A 212 -21.19 -9.47 -15.24
CA SER A 212 -20.33 -9.60 -14.05
C SER A 212 -20.67 -8.49 -13.06
N PHE A 213 -20.38 -8.67 -11.77
CA PHE A 213 -20.47 -7.63 -10.74
C PHE A 213 -19.81 -6.31 -11.18
N MET A 214 -18.74 -6.42 -11.97
CA MET A 214 -18.05 -5.27 -12.55
C MET A 214 -18.94 -4.44 -13.49
N GLU A 215 -19.86 -5.08 -14.22
CA GLU A 215 -20.78 -4.42 -15.15
C GLU A 215 -21.93 -3.73 -14.41
N LEU A 216 -22.39 -4.29 -13.28
CA LEU A 216 -23.33 -3.62 -12.38
C LEU A 216 -22.70 -2.36 -11.79
N LEU A 217 -21.47 -2.46 -11.28
CA LEU A 217 -20.69 -1.31 -10.79
C LEU A 217 -20.48 -0.27 -11.89
N GLN A 218 -20.10 -0.71 -13.09
CA GLN A 218 -19.89 0.18 -14.24
C GLN A 218 -21.19 0.88 -14.66
N THR A 219 -22.32 0.18 -14.66
CA THR A 219 -23.63 0.76 -15.01
C THR A 219 -24.07 1.79 -13.97
N TYR A 220 -23.89 1.49 -12.68
CA TYR A 220 -24.23 2.42 -11.61
C TYR A 220 -23.31 3.65 -11.62
N TYR A 221 -22.01 3.45 -11.81
CA TYR A 221 -21.01 4.51 -11.97
C TYR A 221 -21.36 5.43 -13.14
N ASN A 222 -21.67 4.87 -14.32
CA ASN A 222 -22.08 5.65 -15.49
C ASN A 222 -23.37 6.43 -15.23
N LYS A 223 -24.36 5.82 -14.58
CA LYS A 223 -25.63 6.50 -14.23
C LYS A 223 -25.43 7.68 -13.27
N LEU A 224 -24.48 7.57 -12.33
CA LEU A 224 -24.09 8.67 -11.46
C LEU A 224 -23.35 9.76 -12.23
N LEU A 225 -22.40 9.38 -13.10
CA LEU A 225 -21.68 10.32 -13.96
C LEU A 225 -22.63 11.12 -14.86
N ASP A 226 -23.58 10.45 -15.50
CA ASP A 226 -24.56 11.11 -16.38
C ASP A 226 -25.38 12.16 -15.60
N LYS A 227 -25.77 11.85 -14.35
CA LYS A 227 -26.43 12.82 -13.47
C LYS A 227 -25.51 13.98 -13.08
N CYS A 228 -24.24 13.69 -12.81
CA CYS A 228 -23.25 14.70 -12.47
C CYS A 228 -23.00 15.68 -13.62
N PHE A 229 -22.91 15.18 -14.85
CA PHE A 229 -22.77 15.99 -16.06
C PHE A 229 -24.06 16.71 -16.45
N ALA A 230 -25.23 16.13 -16.16
CA ALA A 230 -26.51 16.79 -16.40
C ALA A 230 -26.73 18.02 -15.48
N HIS A 231 -26.10 18.04 -14.29
CA HIS A 231 -26.25 19.13 -13.32
C HIS A 231 -24.88 19.62 -12.80
N PRO A 232 -24.05 20.25 -13.67
CA PRO A 232 -22.66 20.60 -13.34
C PRO A 232 -22.56 21.65 -12.22
N TYR A 233 -23.54 22.56 -12.11
CA TYR A 233 -23.56 23.55 -11.03
C TYR A 233 -23.85 22.94 -9.66
N VAL A 234 -24.72 21.91 -9.61
CA VAL A 234 -25.06 21.23 -8.36
C VAL A 234 -23.89 20.38 -7.86
N THR A 235 -23.19 19.70 -8.77
CA THR A 235 -21.98 18.94 -8.43
C THR A 235 -20.85 19.84 -7.98
N LEU A 236 -20.63 20.97 -8.65
CA LEU A 236 -19.65 21.98 -8.23
C LEU A 236 -19.99 22.54 -6.83
N LEU A 237 -21.26 22.91 -6.60
CA LEU A 237 -21.70 23.44 -5.31
C LEU A 237 -21.59 22.39 -4.20
N GLY A 238 -21.91 21.13 -4.49
CA GLY A 238 -21.68 20.01 -3.56
C GLY A 238 -20.21 19.82 -3.22
N GLY A 239 -19.32 19.92 -4.21
CA GLY A 239 -17.87 19.89 -4.01
C GLY A 239 -17.39 21.02 -3.12
N ILE A 240 -17.77 22.27 -3.41
CA ILE A 240 -17.40 23.44 -2.60
C ILE A 240 -17.96 23.32 -1.18
N ALA A 241 -19.24 22.92 -1.04
CA ALA A 241 -19.85 22.71 0.27
C ALA A 241 -19.10 21.66 1.09
N SER A 242 -18.64 20.57 0.47
CA SER A 242 -17.87 19.53 1.17
C SER A 242 -16.54 20.06 1.73
N VAL A 243 -15.85 20.93 0.98
CA VAL A 243 -14.60 21.58 1.42
C VAL A 243 -14.86 22.55 2.57
N LEU A 244 -15.90 23.39 2.45
CA LEU A 244 -16.28 24.33 3.50
C LEU A 244 -16.68 23.63 4.81
N VAL A 245 -17.43 22.53 4.71
CA VAL A 245 -17.75 21.68 5.86
C VAL A 245 -16.48 21.10 6.48
N GLY A 246 -15.54 20.60 5.68
CA GLY A 246 -14.25 20.12 6.17
C GLY A 246 -13.45 21.18 6.95
N ILE A 247 -13.35 22.41 6.42
CA ILE A 247 -12.69 23.54 7.08
C ILE A 247 -13.39 23.88 8.41
N PHE A 248 -14.73 23.90 8.41
CA PHE A 248 -15.51 24.17 9.61
C PHE A 248 -15.30 23.12 10.71
N LEU A 249 -15.23 21.83 10.34
CA LEU A 249 -14.92 20.75 11.29
C LEU A 249 -13.50 20.87 11.84
N MET A 250 -12.52 21.20 10.99
CA MET A 250 -11.12 21.36 11.40
C MET A 250 -10.95 22.48 12.43
N GLY A 251 -11.69 23.58 12.29
CA GLY A 251 -11.68 24.69 13.25
C GLY A 251 -12.22 24.34 14.64
N LYS A 252 -13.00 23.26 14.77
CA LYS A 252 -13.53 22.80 16.07
C LYS A 252 -12.65 21.76 16.77
N LEU A 253 -11.61 21.26 16.10
CA LEU A 253 -10.78 20.21 16.65
C LEU A 253 -9.63 20.81 17.49
N PRO A 254 -9.50 20.46 18.78
CA PRO A 254 -8.41 20.96 19.60
C PRO A 254 -7.06 20.47 19.04
N GLN A 255 -6.17 21.41 18.73
CA GLN A 255 -4.86 21.10 18.18
C GLN A 255 -3.89 20.74 19.30
N LYS A 256 -3.40 19.50 19.29
CA LYS A 256 -2.31 19.05 20.16
C LYS A 256 -1.07 18.84 19.30
N LEU A 257 -0.06 19.69 19.49
CA LEU A 257 1.14 19.71 18.64
C LEU A 257 1.91 18.38 18.71
N MET A 258 1.94 17.73 19.88
CA MET A 258 2.53 16.39 20.05
C MET A 258 1.67 15.51 20.96
N PRO A 259 1.38 14.25 20.57
CA PRO A 259 0.91 13.26 21.52
C PRO A 259 2.03 12.96 22.53
N VAL A 260 1.65 12.66 23.77
CA VAL A 260 2.60 12.14 24.75
C VAL A 260 3.09 10.79 24.24
N ALA A 261 4.41 10.62 24.14
CA ALA A 261 5.00 9.34 23.76
C ALA A 261 4.59 8.29 24.80
N ASP A 262 3.89 7.25 24.36
CA ASP A 262 3.49 6.15 25.23
C ASP A 262 4.74 5.33 25.54
N ARG A 263 5.33 5.60 26.72
CA ARG A 263 6.50 4.88 27.21
C ARG A 263 6.13 4.23 28.53
N ASN A 264 6.62 3.02 28.76
CA ASN A 264 6.51 2.32 30.04
C ASN A 264 7.46 2.91 31.12
N GLN A 265 7.62 4.23 31.10
CA GLN A 265 8.41 5.00 32.06
C GLN A 265 7.79 6.39 32.17
N PHE A 266 7.78 6.93 33.38
CA PHE A 266 7.36 8.30 33.64
C PHE A 266 8.42 8.98 34.53
N ALA A 267 8.66 10.26 34.29
CA ALA A 267 9.56 11.05 35.11
C ALA A 267 8.77 11.74 36.24
N VAL A 268 9.28 11.66 37.46
CA VAL A 268 8.74 12.40 38.61
C VAL A 268 9.75 13.45 38.99
N GLU A 269 9.36 14.72 38.86
CA GLU A 269 10.19 15.86 39.23
C GLU A 269 9.75 16.39 40.60
N ILE A 270 10.66 16.38 41.57
CA ILE A 270 10.41 16.85 42.94
C ILE A 270 11.07 18.22 43.11
N TYR A 271 10.27 19.23 43.46
CA TYR A 271 10.72 20.61 43.65
C TYR A 271 10.72 20.96 45.15
N LEU A 272 11.88 21.27 45.72
CA LEU A 272 12.03 21.79 47.08
C LEU A 272 12.23 23.31 47.07
N PRO A 273 11.87 24.03 48.15
CA PRO A 273 12.14 25.46 48.28
C PRO A 273 13.63 25.79 48.07
N THR A 274 13.91 26.91 47.41
CA THR A 274 15.28 27.38 47.16
C THR A 274 16.04 27.57 48.47
N GLY A 275 17.32 27.15 48.51
CA GLY A 275 18.13 27.16 49.72
C GLY A 275 17.96 25.94 50.64
N SER A 276 17.18 24.93 50.24
CA SER A 276 17.13 23.65 50.96
C SER A 276 18.46 22.90 50.85
N ALA A 277 18.92 22.31 51.96
CA ALA A 277 20.12 21.48 51.97
C ALA A 277 19.97 20.27 51.03
N VAL A 278 21.05 19.90 50.34
CA VAL A 278 21.08 18.77 49.39
C VAL A 278 20.66 17.46 50.07
N GLU A 279 20.99 17.31 51.34
CA GLU A 279 20.59 16.18 52.19
C GLU A 279 19.06 16.05 52.31
N LYS A 280 18.34 17.18 52.40
CA LYS A 280 16.87 17.17 52.45
C LYS A 280 16.25 16.79 51.11
N THR A 281 16.87 17.22 50.01
CA THR A 281 16.47 16.79 48.66
C THR A 281 16.73 15.30 48.46
N ALA A 282 17.87 14.79 48.93
CA ALA A 282 18.19 13.36 48.88
C ALA A 282 17.20 12.54 49.72
N TRP A 283 16.91 12.97 50.94
CA TRP A 283 15.92 12.31 51.80
C TRP A 283 14.52 12.25 51.16
N ALA A 284 14.07 13.35 50.52
CA ALA A 284 12.80 13.38 49.83
C ALA A 284 12.78 12.46 48.60
N ALA A 285 13.87 12.42 47.82
CA ALA A 285 14.01 11.53 46.66
C ALA A 285 14.02 10.04 47.07
N ASP A 286 14.77 9.69 48.11
CA ASP A 286 14.89 8.30 48.61
C ASP A 286 13.57 7.80 49.19
N THR A 287 12.86 8.68 49.91
CA THR A 287 11.52 8.36 50.42
C THR A 287 10.55 8.06 49.29
N MET A 288 10.57 8.87 48.23
CA MET A 288 9.72 8.68 47.06
C MET A 288 10.09 7.40 46.28
N GLU A 289 11.38 7.13 46.12
CA GLU A 289 11.88 5.89 45.49
C GLU A 289 11.39 4.65 46.25
N HIS A 290 11.48 4.65 47.58
CA HIS A 290 10.98 3.54 48.40
C HIS A 290 9.47 3.33 48.29
N VAL A 291 8.68 4.40 48.13
CA VAL A 291 7.24 4.28 47.90
C VAL A 291 6.97 3.63 46.54
N PHE A 292 7.66 4.06 45.48
CA PHE A 292 7.47 3.50 44.14
C PHE A 292 7.92 2.04 44.02
N ARG A 293 9.01 1.63 44.69
CA ARG A 293 9.47 0.24 44.70
C ARG A 293 8.50 -0.74 45.38
N LYS A 294 7.59 -0.25 46.22
CA LYS A 294 6.56 -1.10 46.86
C LYS A 294 5.38 -1.40 45.95
N ASP A 295 5.20 -0.64 44.86
CA ASP A 295 4.13 -0.91 43.90
C ASP A 295 4.55 -2.03 42.94
N PRO A 296 3.80 -3.15 42.85
CA PRO A 296 4.14 -4.27 41.99
C PRO A 296 4.14 -3.95 40.49
N ARG A 297 3.64 -2.78 40.08
CA ARG A 297 3.64 -2.31 38.68
C ARG A 297 4.95 -1.63 38.28
N VAL A 298 5.85 -1.34 39.23
CA VAL A 298 7.10 -0.61 38.98
C VAL A 298 8.27 -1.60 38.97
N THR A 299 8.85 -1.84 37.79
CA THR A 299 9.96 -2.79 37.63
C THR A 299 11.30 -2.23 38.09
N SER A 300 11.57 -0.95 37.81
CA SER A 300 12.82 -0.28 38.18
C SER A 300 12.57 1.20 38.51
N VAL A 301 13.36 1.72 39.45
CA VAL A 301 13.38 3.13 39.82
C VAL A 301 14.83 3.59 39.80
N THR A 302 15.07 4.73 39.14
CA THR A 302 16.36 5.41 39.14
C THR A 302 16.14 6.84 39.62
N SER A 303 16.84 7.24 40.67
CA SER A 303 16.80 8.60 41.21
C SER A 303 18.01 9.41 40.70
N LEU A 304 17.75 10.53 40.02
CA LEU A 304 18.79 11.46 39.58
C LEU A 304 18.76 12.71 40.46
N ARG A 305 19.87 12.98 41.16
CA ARG A 305 20.01 14.14 42.05
C ARG A 305 20.78 15.23 41.31
N ARG A 306 20.17 16.39 41.11
CA ARG A 306 20.79 17.54 40.44
C ARG A 306 20.86 18.73 41.37
N GLU A 307 22.08 19.19 41.67
CA GLU A 307 22.30 20.45 42.37
C GLU A 307 22.10 21.62 41.38
N SER A 308 21.19 22.54 41.70
CA SER A 308 20.88 23.70 40.87
C SER A 308 21.95 24.81 40.92
N GLY A 309 23.18 24.50 41.35
CA GLY A 309 24.30 25.44 41.51
C GLY A 309 25.24 25.54 40.31
N PHE A 310 25.12 24.67 39.31
CA PHE A 310 25.92 24.71 38.08
C PHE A 310 25.08 25.16 36.89
N THR A 311 25.02 26.46 36.66
CA THR A 311 24.64 27.05 35.37
C THR A 311 25.86 27.05 34.46
N GLU A 312 26.02 26.07 33.55
CA GLU A 312 26.64 26.32 32.24
C GLU A 312 26.41 25.17 31.23
N ASN A 313 25.39 25.38 30.38
CA ASN A 313 25.54 25.41 28.93
C ASN A 313 26.09 24.18 28.15
N HIS A 314 25.78 22.95 28.54
CA HIS A 314 25.94 21.79 27.62
C HIS A 314 24.66 20.96 27.53
N GLY A 315 24.34 20.56 26.30
CA GLY A 315 23.06 20.01 25.87
C GLY A 315 22.62 18.72 26.56
N ARG A 316 21.36 18.38 26.32
CA ARG A 316 20.71 17.15 26.78
C ARG A 316 21.42 15.91 26.23
N GLU A 317 22.41 15.41 26.94
CA GLU A 317 22.90 14.04 26.78
C GLU A 317 22.84 13.34 28.14
N ILE A 318 22.10 12.24 28.18
CA ILE A 318 22.12 11.29 29.30
C ILE A 318 23.44 10.51 29.13
N PRO A 319 24.39 10.55 30.08
CA PRO A 319 25.66 9.88 29.91
C PRO A 319 25.49 8.35 29.87
N GLU A 320 26.06 7.70 28.86
CA GLU A 320 26.08 6.23 28.67
C GLU A 320 26.71 5.45 29.84
N HIS A 321 27.45 6.12 30.73
CA HIS A 321 28.14 5.46 31.84
C HIS A 321 27.23 4.88 32.94
N VAL A 322 25.92 5.18 32.94
CA VAL A 322 24.98 4.57 33.90
C VAL A 322 24.45 3.20 33.42
N ALA A 323 24.63 2.85 32.14
CA ALA A 323 24.19 1.56 31.61
C ALA A 323 25.10 0.37 32.02
N SER A 324 26.34 0.63 32.46
CA SER A 324 27.29 -0.46 32.79
C SER A 324 27.03 -1.11 34.16
N ASP A 325 26.48 -0.39 35.14
CA ASP A 325 26.30 -0.94 36.50
C ASP A 325 25.02 -1.77 36.67
N ALA A 326 24.12 -1.76 35.68
CA ALA A 326 22.94 -2.62 35.65
C ALA A 326 23.24 -4.07 35.22
N GLY A 327 24.47 -4.37 34.76
CA GLY A 327 24.85 -5.68 34.20
C GLY A 327 25.39 -6.70 35.20
N ASN A 328 25.72 -6.32 36.44
CA ASN A 328 26.52 -7.17 37.33
C ASN A 328 25.80 -7.72 38.58
N THR A 329 24.47 -7.74 38.60
CA THR A 329 23.69 -8.35 39.71
C THR A 329 22.78 -9.51 39.31
N ALA A 330 22.83 -9.96 38.05
CA ALA A 330 22.14 -11.16 37.58
C ALA A 330 23.13 -12.32 37.41
N GLY A 331 23.63 -12.89 38.51
CA GLY A 331 24.65 -13.93 38.39
C GLY A 331 25.10 -14.63 39.67
N THR A 332 24.22 -14.83 40.65
CA THR A 332 24.48 -15.76 41.76
C THR A 332 23.16 -16.35 42.26
N ASP A 333 22.61 -17.27 41.47
CA ASP A 333 21.70 -18.30 41.97
C ASP A 333 22.40 -19.65 41.71
N GLN A 334 23.01 -20.19 42.76
CA GLN A 334 23.72 -21.47 42.78
C GLN A 334 23.03 -22.34 43.83
N LEU A 335 22.16 -23.24 43.37
CA LEU A 335 21.87 -24.50 44.05
C LEU A 335 21.86 -25.62 43.00
N GLN A 336 22.88 -26.48 43.13
CA GLN A 336 23.20 -27.74 42.40
C GLN A 336 23.92 -27.62 41.06
#